data_AF-A0A955TBM5-F1
#
_entry.id   AF-A0A955TBM5-F1
#
_cell.length_a   1.000
_cell.length_b   1.000
_cell.length_c   1.000
_cell.angle_alpha   90.00
_cell.angle_beta   90.00
_cell.angle_gamma   90.00
#
_symmetry.space_group_name_H-M   'P 1'
#
loop_
_entity.id
_entity.type
_entity.pdbx_description
1 polymer ?
#
loop_
_entity_poly.entity_id
_entity_poly.type
_entity_poly.pdbx_seq_one_letter_code
_entity_poly.pdbx_strand_id
1 'polypeptide(L)' 'MNLEPLGKFLIGAGIVLVILGALFVSGKGFGPLGKLPGDIRVEKPNFSFYFPIVTCIAISAVLTLVMWILSSFR' A
#
# COMPACT_ATOMS: atom_id res chain seq x y z
N MET A 1 15.70 -10.38 -28.91
CA MET A 1 15.18 -9.09 -28.39
C MET A 1 15.37 -9.09 -26.89
N ASN A 2 16.05 -8.08 -26.34
CA ASN A 2 16.25 -7.98 -24.89
C ASN A 2 14.94 -7.53 -24.24
N LEU A 3 14.22 -8.46 -23.60
CA LEU A 3 12.92 -8.22 -22.95
C LEU A 3 13.05 -7.75 -21.49
N GLU A 4 14.27 -7.78 -20.96
CA GLU A 4 14.68 -7.26 -19.65
C GLU A 4 14.12 -5.84 -19.33
N PRO A 5 14.22 -4.85 -20.23
CA PRO A 5 13.70 -3.50 -19.97
C PRO A 5 12.18 -3.46 -19.86
N LEU A 6 11.51 -4.28 -20.68
CA LEU A 6 10.05 -4.37 -20.72
C LEU A 6 9.51 -5.05 -19.45
N GLY A 7 10.19 -6.09 -18.96
CA GLY A 7 9.84 -6.77 -17.70
C GLY A 7 9.95 -5.83 -16.50
N LYS A 8 11.03 -5.06 -16.40
CA LYS A 8 11.21 -4.05 -15.34
C LYS A 8 10.14 -2.95 -15.38
N PHE A 9 9.75 -2.51 -16.58
CA PHE A 9 8.67 -1.55 -16.76
C PHE A 9 7.30 -2.10 -16.31
N LEU A 10 6.96 -3.34 -16.70
CA LEU A 10 5.72 -4.00 -16.31
C LEU A 10 5.61 -4.19 -14.78
N ILE A 11 6.71 -4.59 -14.13
CA ILE A 11 6.78 -4.71 -12.66
C ILE A 11 6.54 -3.34 -12.01
N GLY A 12 7.22 -2.29 -12.47
CA GLY A 12 7.03 -0.93 -11.98
C GLY A 12 5.58 -0.44 -12.11
N ALA A 13 4.96 -0.64 -13.27
CA ALA A 13 3.57 -0.27 -13.53
C ALA A 13 2.58 -1.03 -12.64
N GLY A 14 2.81 -2.33 -12.40
CA GLY A 14 1.99 -3.15 -11.50
C GLY A 14 2.03 -2.66 -10.05
N ILE A 15 3.20 -2.26 -9.55
CA ILE A 15 3.35 -1.69 -8.20
C ILE A 15 2.54 -0.40 -8.07
N VAL A 16 2.64 0.50 -9.06
CA VAL A 16 1.90 1.76 -9.08
C VAL A 16 0.40 1.51 -9.07
N LEU A 17 -0.08 0.55 -9.86
CA LEU A 17 -1.50 0.16 -9.88
C LEU A 17 -1.98 -0.42 -8.55
N VAL A 18 -1.18 -1.26 -7.90
CA VAL A 18 -1.52 -1.80 -6.56
C VAL A 18 -1.59 -0.70 -5.52
N ILE A 19 -0.66 0.27 -5.53
CA ILE A 19 -0.70 1.43 -4.63
C ILE A 19 -1.94 2.28 -4.89
N LEU A 20 -2.24 2.60 -6.15
CA LEU A 20 -3.43 3.39 -6.52
C LEU A 20 -4.72 2.66 -6.14
N GLY A 21 -4.80 1.35 -6.40
CA GLY A 21 -5.92 0.51 -6.01
C GLY A 21 -6.09 0.45 -4.48
N ALA A 22 -4.99 0.30 -3.74
CA ALA A 22 -5.01 0.35 -2.28
C ALA A 22 -5.48 1.71 -1.77
N LEU A 23 -5.03 2.83 -2.34
CA LEU A 23 -5.50 4.18 -1.98
C LEU A 23 -6.99 4.38 -2.28
N PHE A 24 -7.50 3.83 -3.38
CA PHE A 24 -8.91 3.89 -3.76
C PHE A 24 -9.80 3.04 -2.85
N VAL A 25 -9.34 1.82 -2.51
CA VAL A 25 -10.03 0.91 -1.58
C VAL A 25 -9.94 1.41 -0.15
N SER A 26 -8.83 2.05 0.24
CA SER A 26 -8.64 2.70 1.54
C SER A 26 -9.53 3.93 1.74
N GLY A 27 -10.44 4.24 0.82
CA GLY A 27 -11.68 4.91 1.18
C GLY A 27 -11.46 6.20 1.95
N LYS A 28 -10.60 7.10 1.44
CA LYS A 28 -10.77 8.55 1.66
C LYS A 28 -12.05 9.03 0.95
N GLY A 29 -13.16 8.32 1.17
CA GLY A 29 -14.47 8.76 0.80
C GLY A 29 -14.73 10.06 1.53
N PHE A 30 -14.97 11.10 0.77
CA PHE A 30 -15.61 12.32 1.24
C PHE A 30 -16.92 11.93 1.93
N GLY A 31 -16.93 11.80 3.26
CA GLY A 31 -18.15 11.60 4.03
C GLY A 31 -17.94 11.18 5.49
N PRO A 32 -18.83 11.57 6.42
CA PRO A 32 -18.72 11.33 7.87
C PRO A 32 -19.02 9.87 8.29
N LEU A 33 -18.73 8.90 7.42
CA LEU A 33 -19.02 7.47 7.61
C LEU A 33 -17.73 6.63 7.49
N GLY A 34 -16.60 7.20 7.94
CA GLY A 34 -15.25 6.61 7.91
C GLY A 34 -15.09 5.37 8.80
N LYS A 35 -15.69 4.24 8.39
CA LYS A 35 -15.41 2.91 8.94
C LYS A 35 -14.80 2.05 7.85
N LEU A 36 -13.47 2.08 7.77
CA LEU A 36 -12.70 1.10 7.01
C LEU A 36 -12.70 -0.24 7.77
N PRO A 37 -13.26 -1.32 7.22
CA PRO A 37 -13.07 -2.64 7.80
C PRO A 37 -11.61 -3.06 7.59
N GLY A 38 -10.81 -3.02 8.65
CA GLY A 38 -9.39 -3.42 8.63
C GLY A 38 -8.46 -2.48 9.41
N ASP A 39 -8.83 -1.21 9.57
CA ASP A 39 -8.13 -0.30 10.48
C ASP A 39 -8.74 -0.41 11.87
N ILE A 40 -7.92 -0.76 12.86
CA ILE A 40 -8.38 -0.85 14.24
C ILE A 40 -8.55 0.59 14.73
N ARG A 41 -9.79 1.09 14.68
CA ARG A 41 -10.18 2.36 15.29
C ARG A 41 -10.96 2.08 16.56
N VAL A 42 -10.35 2.36 17.71
CA VAL A 42 -10.97 2.30 19.04
C VAL A 42 -11.32 3.71 19.46
N GLU A 43 -12.59 4.06 19.39
CA GLU A 43 -13.12 5.33 19.92
C GLU A 43 -13.83 5.09 21.25
N LYS A 44 -13.35 5.79 22.29
CA LYS A 44 -13.95 5.90 23.61
C LYS A 44 -14.18 7.39 23.91
N PRO A 45 -15.05 7.75 24.88
CA PRO A 45 -15.41 9.14 25.17
C PRO A 45 -14.24 10.11 25.41
N ASN A 46 -13.08 9.63 25.86
CA ASN A 46 -11.85 10.43 26.08
C ASN A 46 -10.60 9.84 25.38
N PHE A 47 -10.76 8.85 24.48
CA PHE A 47 -9.61 8.16 23.89
C PHE A 47 -9.92 7.67 22.47
N SER A 48 -9.15 8.12 21.49
CA SER A 48 -9.22 7.65 20.11
C SER A 48 -7.88 7.04 19.72
N PHE A 49 -7.88 5.76 19.35
CA PHE A 49 -6.71 5.04 18.86
C PHE A 49 -7.00 4.51 17.47
N TYR A 50 -6.13 4.82 16.51
CA TYR A 50 -6.23 4.39 15.12
C TYR A 50 -4.97 3.64 14.74
N PHE A 51 -5.11 2.38 14.34
CA PHE A 51 -3.99 1.52 13.94
C PHE A 51 -4.18 1.02 12.50
N PRO A 52 -3.44 1.61 11.54
CA PRO A 52 -3.62 1.32 10.13
C PRO A 52 -2.79 0.10 9.67
N ILE A 53 -3.25 -1.10 10.02
CA ILE A 53 -2.54 -2.37 9.75
C ILE A 53 -2.28 -2.55 8.25
N VAL A 54 -3.28 -2.27 7.43
CA VAL A 54 -3.21 -2.46 5.97
C VAL A 54 -2.13 -1.56 5.37
N THR A 55 -2.03 -0.31 5.86
CA THR A 55 -1.01 0.64 5.44
C THR A 55 0.39 0.16 5.81
N CYS A 56 0.59 -0.35 7.02
CA CYS A 56 1.88 -0.88 7.46
C CYS A 56 2.33 -2.08 6.62
N ILE A 57 1.42 -3.00 6.29
CA ILE A 57 1.71 -4.17 5.45
C ILE A 57 2.06 -3.74 4.02
N ALA A 58 1.29 -2.80 3.45
CA ALA A 58 1.57 -2.28 2.11
C ALA A 58 2.94 -1.60 2.02
N ILE A 59 3.27 -0.74 2.99
CA ILE A 59 4.58 -0.09 3.08
C ILE A 59 5.69 -1.14 3.20
N SER A 60 5.52 -2.15 4.06
CA SER A 60 6.50 -3.24 4.20
C SER A 60 6.72 -3.98 2.88
N ALA A 61 5.65 -4.35 2.18
CA ALA A 61 5.73 -5.06 0.90
C ALA A 61 6.44 -4.24 -0.17
N VAL A 62 6.15 -2.93 -0.27
CA VAL A 62 6.86 -2.01 -1.18
C VAL A 62 8.34 -1.92 -0.82
N LEU A 63 8.66 -1.78 0.46
CA LEU A 63 10.04 -1.66 0.92
C LEU A 63 10.84 -2.94 0.64
N THR A 64 10.25 -4.11 0.90
CA THR A 64 10.82 -5.41 0.56
C THR A 64 11.07 -5.54 -0.94
N LEU A 65 10.13 -5.09 -1.77
CA LEU A 65 10.26 -5.14 -3.23
C LEU A 65 11.35 -4.21 -3.75
N VAL A 66 11.45 -2.99 -3.20
CA VAL A 66 12.54 -2.06 -3.50
C VAL A 66 13.89 -2.67 -3.12
N MET A 67 14.02 -3.23 -1.91
CA MET A 67 15.24 -3.90 -1.48
C MET A 67 15.58 -5.10 -2.37
N TRP A 68 14.58 -5.89 -2.77
CA TRP A 68 14.77 -7.02 -3.68
C TRP A 68 15.31 -6.57 -5.04
N ILE A 69 14.71 -5.53 -5.64
CA ILE A 69 15.18 -4.96 -6.91
C ILE A 69 16.61 -4.43 -6.77
N LEU A 70 16.92 -3.67 -5.72
CA LEU A 70 18.27 -3.16 -5.48
C LEU A 70 19.29 -4.30 -5.28
N SER A 71 18.90 -5.38 -4.60
CA SER A 71 19.75 -6.56 -4.42
C SER A 71 19.99 -7.32 -5.71
N SER A 72 19.03 -7.30 -6.64
CA SER A 72 19.11 -7.96 -7.94
C SER A 72 20.01 -7.24 -8.94
N PHE A 73 20.45 -6.01 -8.66
CA PHE A 73 21.39 -5.25 -9.50
C PHE A 73 22.87 -5.45 -9.09
N ARG A 74 23.15 -6.33 -8.13
CA ARG A 74 24.50 -6.82 -7.79
C ARG A 74 24.70 -8.23 -8.35
#